data_AF-A0A1G1HYM4-F1
#
_entry.id   AF-A0A1G1HYM4-F1
#
_cell.length_a   1.000
_cell.length_b   1.000
_cell.length_c   1.000
_cell.angle_alpha   90.00
_cell.angle_beta   90.00
_cell.angle_gamma   90.00
#
_symmetry.space_group_name_H-M   'P 1'
#
loop_
_entity.id
_entity.type
_entity.pdbx_description
1 polymer ?
#
loop_
_entity_poly.entity_id
_entity_poly.type
_entity_poly.pdbx_seq_one_letter_code
_entity_poly.pdbx_strand_id
1 'polypeptide(L)'
;MFEPRKEIETLAPAFGRVARFYRSLNMPEVALPGQPVEEAKGYICVLAEDQGFSVLLVVDYQASRQSVFFGHDGNPVPQERLEAAVNEGLEFFEELGFILEECEIGAKGGPPAWLRDLPFFSPARQAVAPAPVQNSVETPGAAEAEPQAGYEGAARRGRKGGKPSPPARKPESPPATFEDEALGLLESAVEGVDISPEPEHVAAARLLAAL
;
A
#
# COMPACT_ATOMS: atom_id res chain seq x y z
N MET A 1 -0.68 3.58 11.49
CA MET A 1 0.64 3.96 10.93
C MET A 1 1.32 2.76 10.31
N PHE A 2 2.01 2.95 9.18
CA PHE A 2 2.74 1.88 8.49
C PHE A 2 4.22 1.84 8.87
N GLU A 3 4.69 0.64 9.23
CA GLU A 3 6.09 0.39 9.60
C GLU A 3 6.74 -0.64 8.68
N PRO A 4 8.04 -0.50 8.35
CA PRO A 4 8.76 -1.49 7.56
C PRO A 4 8.77 -2.87 8.24
N ARG A 5 8.41 -3.91 7.48
CA ARG A 5 8.37 -5.31 7.93
C ARG A 5 9.45 -6.11 7.22
N LYS A 6 10.57 -6.33 7.91
CA LYS A 6 11.76 -7.01 7.35
C LYS A 6 11.64 -8.54 7.41
N GLU A 7 10.66 -9.00 8.16
CA GLU A 7 10.37 -10.41 8.45
C GLU A 7 9.56 -11.01 7.31
N ILE A 8 8.89 -10.17 6.52
CA ILE A 8 8.10 -10.56 5.36
C ILE A 8 8.99 -10.50 4.11
N GLU A 9 9.31 -11.66 3.58
CA GLU A 9 10.01 -11.77 2.28
C GLU A 9 9.04 -12.07 1.14
N THR A 10 7.91 -12.71 1.43
CA THR A 10 6.91 -13.14 0.44
C THR A 10 5.52 -13.23 1.05
N LEU A 11 4.50 -12.95 0.24
CA LEU A 11 3.08 -13.11 0.55
C LEU A 11 2.48 -14.39 -0.05
N ALA A 12 3.29 -15.27 -0.64
CA ALA A 12 2.82 -16.51 -1.27
C ALA A 12 1.87 -17.35 -0.38
N PRO A 13 2.15 -17.55 0.94
CA PRO A 13 1.24 -18.30 1.82
C PRO A 13 -0.12 -17.63 2.03
N ALA A 14 -0.19 -16.31 1.87
CA ALA A 14 -1.38 -15.50 2.08
C ALA A 14 -2.19 -15.27 0.79
N PHE A 15 -1.77 -15.81 -0.36
CA PHE A 15 -2.43 -15.58 -1.64
C PHE A 15 -3.94 -15.85 -1.60
N GLY A 16 -4.35 -16.98 -1.01
CA GLY A 16 -5.77 -17.36 -0.87
C GLY A 16 -6.58 -16.48 0.08
N ARG A 17 -5.94 -15.56 0.80
CA ARG A 17 -6.57 -14.68 1.80
C ARG A 17 -6.72 -13.24 1.31
N VAL A 18 -6.34 -12.92 0.08
CA VAL A 18 -6.44 -11.55 -0.44
C VAL A 18 -7.91 -11.17 -0.58
N ALA A 19 -8.34 -10.20 0.23
CA ALA A 19 -9.70 -9.67 0.26
C ALA A 19 -9.86 -8.43 -0.63
N ARG A 20 -8.89 -7.51 -0.60
CA ARG A 20 -8.81 -6.33 -1.49
C ARG A 20 -7.39 -6.13 -1.95
N PHE A 21 -7.24 -5.52 -3.12
CA PHE A 21 -5.95 -5.26 -3.71
C PHE A 21 -5.95 -3.95 -4.45
N TYR A 22 -4.91 -3.14 -4.24
CA TYR A 22 -4.67 -1.92 -4.99
C TYR A 22 -3.34 -2.01 -5.69
N ARG A 23 -3.26 -1.40 -6.87
CA ARG A 23 -2.06 -1.39 -7.70
C ARG A 23 -1.78 0.01 -8.21
N SER A 24 -0.51 0.40 -8.27
CA SER A 24 -0.12 1.65 -8.91
C SER A 24 -0.33 1.62 -10.42
N LEU A 25 -0.84 2.74 -10.95
CA LEU A 25 -0.98 3.02 -12.38
C LEU A 25 0.30 3.61 -12.98
N ASN A 26 1.10 4.28 -12.14
CA ASN A 26 2.38 4.86 -12.50
C ASN A 26 3.55 4.15 -11.79
N MET A 27 4.77 4.55 -12.15
CA MET A 27 6.03 4.05 -11.59
C MET A 27 6.95 5.23 -11.25
N PRO A 28 6.71 5.96 -10.15
CA PRO A 28 7.59 7.05 -9.74
C PRO A 28 8.98 6.51 -9.32
N GLU A 29 10.00 7.37 -9.38
CA GLU A 29 11.29 7.10 -8.74
C GLU A 29 11.17 7.32 -7.23
N VAL A 30 11.48 6.29 -6.44
CA VAL A 30 11.31 6.31 -4.98
C VAL A 30 12.65 6.07 -4.29
N ALA A 31 12.89 6.83 -3.21
CA ALA A 31 14.08 6.75 -2.39
C ALA A 31 13.72 6.35 -0.96
N LEU A 32 13.54 5.05 -0.69
CA LEU A 32 13.30 4.56 0.68
C LEU A 32 14.63 4.43 1.45
N PRO A 33 14.62 4.58 2.78
CA PRO A 33 15.82 4.41 3.61
C PRO A 33 16.49 3.05 3.37
N GLY A 34 17.77 3.09 2.96
CA GLY A 34 18.56 1.89 2.69
C GLY A 34 18.32 1.24 1.33
N GLN A 35 17.48 1.82 0.48
CA GLN A 35 17.23 1.38 -0.89
C GLN A 35 17.83 2.38 -1.90
N PRO A 36 18.21 1.92 -3.11
CA PRO A 36 18.58 2.82 -4.19
C PRO A 36 17.39 3.66 -4.66
N VAL A 37 17.68 4.83 -5.24
CA VAL A 37 16.67 5.61 -5.96
C VAL A 37 16.39 4.93 -7.29
N GLU A 38 15.16 4.51 -7.51
CA GLU A 38 14.78 3.72 -8.67
C GLU A 38 13.25 3.76 -8.88
N GLU A 39 12.81 3.52 -10.13
CA GLU A 39 11.39 3.33 -10.45
C GLU A 39 10.79 2.13 -9.71
N ALA A 40 9.66 2.36 -9.02
CA ALA A 40 8.99 1.33 -8.25
C ALA A 40 7.51 1.20 -8.60
N LYS A 41 6.92 0.04 -8.30
CA LYS A 41 5.46 -0.18 -8.29
C LYS A 41 4.95 -0.26 -6.86
N GLY A 42 3.80 0.37 -6.63
CA GLY A 42 3.14 0.38 -5.33
C GLY A 42 1.95 -0.57 -5.32
N TYR A 43 1.76 -1.27 -4.20
CA TYR A 43 0.63 -2.18 -4.00
C TYR A 43 0.10 -2.07 -2.58
N ILE A 44 -1.21 -2.17 -2.41
CA ILE A 44 -1.85 -2.38 -1.11
C ILE A 44 -2.52 -3.75 -1.15
N CYS A 45 -2.18 -4.61 -0.19
CA CYS A 45 -2.80 -5.91 -0.01
C CYS A 45 -3.60 -5.91 1.28
N VAL A 46 -4.90 -6.16 1.19
CA VAL A 46 -5.73 -6.45 2.36
C VAL A 46 -5.92 -7.95 2.43
N LEU A 47 -5.44 -8.55 3.50
CA LEU A 47 -5.47 -9.99 3.75
C LEU A 47 -6.49 -10.30 4.84
N ALA A 48 -7.43 -11.22 4.57
CA ALA A 48 -8.35 -11.72 5.58
C ALA A 48 -7.61 -12.62 6.58
N GLU A 49 -7.87 -12.40 7.86
CA GLU A 49 -7.34 -13.19 8.98
C GLU A 49 -8.48 -13.67 9.88
N ASP A 50 -8.17 -14.59 10.81
CA ASP A 50 -9.18 -15.20 11.67
C ASP A 50 -9.90 -14.18 12.57
N GLN A 51 -9.24 -13.06 12.91
CA GLN A 51 -9.75 -12.01 13.81
C GLN A 51 -9.87 -10.63 13.17
N GLY A 52 -9.78 -10.52 11.85
CA GLY A 52 -9.84 -9.23 11.16
C GLY A 52 -9.08 -9.23 9.84
N PHE A 53 -8.33 -8.17 9.59
CA PHE A 53 -7.61 -7.97 8.34
C PHE A 53 -6.20 -7.46 8.57
N SER A 54 -5.24 -7.98 7.84
CA SER A 54 -3.92 -7.37 7.74
C SER A 54 -3.85 -6.47 6.53
N VAL A 55 -3.48 -5.21 6.73
CA VAL A 55 -3.21 -4.25 5.66
C VAL A 55 -1.70 -4.15 5.48
N LEU A 56 -1.22 -4.49 4.28
CA LEU A 56 0.19 -4.47 3.91
C LEU A 56 0.40 -3.58 2.68
N LEU A 57 1.45 -2.76 2.72
CA LEU A 57 1.93 -2.00 1.57
C LEU A 57 3.17 -2.70 1.01
N VAL A 58 3.28 -2.73 -0.32
CA VAL A 58 4.43 -3.31 -1.01
C VAL A 58 4.99 -2.30 -2.01
N VAL A 59 6.28 -2.02 -1.91
CA VAL A 59 7.03 -1.23 -2.89
C VAL A 59 7.97 -2.17 -3.65
N ASP A 60 7.69 -2.41 -4.93
CA ASP A 60 8.47 -3.30 -5.79
C ASP A 60 9.38 -2.53 -6.75
N TYR A 61 10.67 -2.54 -6.47
CA TYR A 61 11.72 -1.92 -7.29
C TYR A 61 12.00 -2.74 -8.55
N GLN A 62 11.89 -2.13 -9.74
CA GLN A 62 11.85 -2.85 -11.01
C GLN A 62 13.21 -3.38 -11.53
N ALA A 63 14.25 -2.56 -11.49
CA ALA A 63 15.64 -2.87 -11.83
C ALA A 63 16.31 -3.77 -10.79
N SER A 64 16.23 -3.46 -9.50
CA SER A 64 16.82 -4.29 -8.44
C SER A 64 16.01 -5.56 -8.13
N ARG A 65 14.73 -5.59 -8.53
CA ARG A 65 13.79 -6.70 -8.30
C ARG A 65 13.62 -7.03 -6.82
N GLN A 66 13.66 -6.01 -5.98
CA GLN A 66 13.47 -6.12 -4.54
C GLN A 66 12.11 -5.54 -4.16
N SER A 67 11.43 -6.21 -3.24
CA SER A 67 10.18 -5.72 -2.66
C SER A 67 10.42 -5.31 -1.20
N VAL A 68 9.91 -4.14 -0.81
CA VAL A 68 9.90 -3.67 0.58
C VAL A 68 8.47 -3.70 1.09
N PHE A 69 8.27 -4.33 2.24
CA PHE A 69 6.96 -4.48 2.85
C PHE A 69 6.79 -3.51 4.02
N PHE A 70 5.60 -2.95 4.13
CA PHE A 70 5.17 -2.19 5.28
C PHE A 70 3.88 -2.80 5.81
N GLY A 71 3.75 -2.89 7.12
CA GLY A 71 2.55 -3.38 7.79
C GLY A 71 1.95 -2.30 8.66
N HIS A 72 0.61 -2.23 8.68
CA HIS A 72 -0.10 -1.36 9.61
C HIS A 72 0.21 -1.82 11.06
N ASP A 73 0.50 -0.88 11.95
CA ASP A 73 0.84 -1.10 13.36
C ASP A 73 -0.26 -1.81 14.15
N GLY A 74 -1.52 -1.55 13.81
CA GLY A 74 -2.70 -2.17 14.40
C GLY A 74 -3.16 -3.47 13.74
N ASN A 75 -2.32 -4.17 12.98
CA ASN A 75 -2.68 -5.49 12.44
C ASN A 75 -2.83 -6.54 13.58
N PRO A 76 -3.80 -7.46 13.49
CA PRO A 76 -4.93 -7.45 12.56
C PRO A 76 -5.93 -6.32 12.89
N VAL A 77 -6.35 -5.60 11.86
CA VAL A 77 -7.30 -4.49 11.92
C VAL A 77 -8.73 -5.04 11.92
N PRO A 78 -9.62 -4.62 12.84
CA PRO A 78 -11.01 -5.05 12.83
C PRO A 78 -11.79 -4.42 11.67
N GLN A 79 -12.87 -5.06 11.23
CA GLN A 79 -13.66 -4.64 10.05
C GLN A 79 -14.07 -3.16 10.09
N GLU A 80 -14.43 -2.64 11.27
CA GLU A 80 -14.92 -1.25 11.41
C GLU A 80 -13.81 -0.21 11.20
N ARG A 81 -12.55 -0.62 11.32
CA ARG A 81 -11.37 0.24 11.11
C ARG A 81 -10.65 -0.02 9.79
N LEU A 82 -11.08 -1.03 9.02
CA LEU A 82 -10.41 -1.45 7.80
C LEU A 82 -10.32 -0.30 6.78
N GLU A 83 -11.42 0.41 6.51
CA GLU A 83 -11.40 1.52 5.56
C GLU A 83 -10.45 2.64 5.98
N ALA A 84 -10.35 2.93 7.29
CA ALA A 84 -9.41 3.92 7.79
C ALA A 84 -7.95 3.51 7.56
N ALA A 85 -7.61 2.25 7.84
CA ALA A 85 -6.27 1.71 7.60
C ALA A 85 -5.92 1.67 6.10
N VAL A 86 -6.89 1.35 5.22
CA VAL A 86 -6.71 1.40 3.77
C VAL A 86 -6.47 2.84 3.28
N ASN A 87 -7.26 3.81 3.77
CA ASN A 87 -7.08 5.22 3.42
C ASN A 87 -5.71 5.75 3.87
N GLU A 88 -5.26 5.40 5.08
CA GLU A 88 -3.90 5.74 5.52
C GLU A 88 -2.83 5.15 4.58
N GLY A 89 -3.04 3.94 4.06
CA GLY A 89 -2.14 3.31 3.09
C GLY A 89 -2.14 4.01 1.73
N LEU A 90 -3.31 4.48 1.28
CA LEU A 90 -3.43 5.29 0.07
C LEU A 90 -2.72 6.64 0.22
N GLU A 91 -2.91 7.33 1.34
CA GLU A 91 -2.24 8.60 1.67
C GLU A 91 -0.72 8.41 1.70
N PHE A 92 -0.22 7.35 2.34
CA PHE A 92 1.21 7.01 2.37
C PHE A 92 1.80 6.89 0.96
N PHE A 93 1.10 6.19 0.06
CA PHE A 93 1.56 6.02 -1.32
C PHE A 93 1.44 7.31 -2.16
N GLU A 94 0.42 8.12 -1.93
CA GLU A 94 0.24 9.41 -2.59
C GLU A 94 1.39 10.37 -2.25
N GLU A 95 1.84 10.39 -0.99
CA GLU A 95 3.00 11.17 -0.55
C GLU A 95 4.30 10.76 -1.26
N LEU A 96 4.43 9.48 -1.65
CA LEU A 96 5.53 8.95 -2.46
C LEU A 96 5.34 9.18 -3.97
N GLY A 97 4.22 9.78 -4.38
CA GLY A 97 3.92 10.10 -5.78
C GLY A 97 3.25 8.98 -6.57
N PHE A 98 2.75 7.93 -5.91
CA PHE A 98 1.98 6.88 -6.57
C PHE A 98 0.53 7.28 -6.78
N ILE A 99 -0.06 6.75 -7.85
CA ILE A 99 -1.50 6.80 -8.12
C ILE A 99 -1.99 5.36 -8.13
N LEU A 100 -2.84 4.99 -7.17
CA LEU A 100 -3.35 3.62 -7.06
C LEU A 100 -4.79 3.49 -7.55
N GLU A 101 -5.08 2.33 -8.13
CA GLU A 101 -6.43 1.87 -8.44
C GLU A 101 -6.76 0.61 -7.64
N GLU A 102 -8.01 0.48 -7.20
CA GLU A 102 -8.52 -0.77 -6.65
C GLU A 102 -8.70 -1.78 -7.79
N CYS A 103 -8.15 -2.98 -7.61
CA CYS A 103 -8.31 -4.08 -8.53
C CYS A 103 -9.44 -4.99 -8.04
N GLU A 104 -10.36 -5.34 -8.93
CA GLU A 104 -11.42 -6.29 -8.62
C GLU A 104 -10.83 -7.69 -8.35
N ILE A 105 -10.92 -8.14 -7.10
CA ILE A 105 -10.66 -9.53 -6.70
C ILE A 105 -11.99 -10.27 -6.84
N GLY A 106 -12.07 -11.25 -7.75
CA GLY A 106 -13.33 -11.89 -8.11
C GLY A 106 -14.05 -12.53 -6.93
N ALA A 107 -15.28 -12.07 -6.63
CA ALA A 107 -16.08 -12.49 -5.47
C ALA A 107 -16.42 -14.00 -5.40
N LYS A 108 -16.23 -14.76 -6.48
CA LYS A 108 -16.66 -16.18 -6.57
C LYS A 108 -15.59 -17.15 -7.08
N GLY A 109 -14.37 -16.67 -7.34
CA GLY A 109 -13.34 -17.47 -8.04
C GLY A 109 -11.99 -17.55 -7.33
N GLY A 110 -11.87 -16.97 -6.13
CA GLY A 110 -10.57 -16.73 -5.52
C GLY A 110 -9.80 -15.61 -6.22
N PRO A 111 -8.54 -15.38 -5.82
CA PRO A 111 -7.74 -14.31 -6.40
C PRO A 111 -7.45 -14.60 -7.88
N PRO A 112 -7.47 -13.56 -8.74
CA PRO A 112 -7.28 -13.75 -10.17
C PRO A 112 -5.86 -14.24 -10.49
N ALA A 113 -5.70 -14.97 -11.59
CA ALA A 113 -4.43 -15.60 -11.96
C ALA A 113 -3.26 -14.60 -12.05
N TRP A 114 -3.51 -13.39 -12.56
CA TRP A 114 -2.50 -12.34 -12.68
C TRP A 114 -1.89 -11.91 -11.34
N LEU A 115 -2.63 -12.07 -10.23
CA LEU A 115 -2.12 -11.74 -8.90
C LEU A 115 -0.99 -12.70 -8.49
N ARG A 116 -1.05 -13.95 -8.96
CA ARG A 116 -0.05 -14.98 -8.66
C ARG A 116 1.29 -14.71 -9.35
N ASP A 117 1.24 -13.98 -10.46
CA ASP A 117 2.42 -13.60 -11.25
C ASP A 117 3.19 -12.42 -10.64
N LEU A 118 2.64 -11.79 -9.58
CA LEU A 118 3.34 -10.71 -8.89
C LEU A 118 4.57 -11.23 -8.13
N PRO A 119 5.65 -10.43 -8.09
CA PRO A 119 6.95 -10.89 -7.60
C PRO A 119 6.92 -11.32 -6.12
N PHE A 120 6.06 -10.70 -5.30
CA PHE A 120 5.93 -11.02 -3.88
C PHE A 120 4.98 -12.18 -3.59
N PHE A 121 4.15 -12.63 -4.54
CA PHE A 121 3.33 -13.85 -4.41
C PHE A 121 4.00 -15.10 -5.01
N SER A 122 5.05 -14.92 -5.80
CA SER A 122 5.79 -16.01 -6.41
C SER A 122 7.15 -16.19 -5.75
N PRO A 123 7.41 -17.29 -5.02
CA PRO A 123 8.70 -17.53 -4.37
C PRO A 123 9.86 -17.71 -5.36
N ALA A 124 9.55 -17.89 -6.66
CA ALA A 124 10.53 -18.15 -7.70
C ALA A 124 11.43 -16.95 -8.04
N ARG A 125 11.10 -15.74 -7.58
CA ARG A 125 11.91 -14.54 -7.83
C ARG A 125 12.88 -14.24 -6.69
N GLN A 126 13.42 -15.28 -6.05
CA GLN A 126 14.50 -15.14 -5.08
C GLN A 126 15.67 -14.42 -5.77
N ALA A 127 16.10 -13.30 -5.16
CA ALA A 127 17.03 -12.34 -5.72
C ALA A 127 18.21 -13.04 -6.41
N VAL A 128 18.28 -12.91 -7.73
CA VAL A 128 19.53 -13.18 -8.43
C VAL A 128 20.50 -12.15 -7.88
N ALA A 129 21.50 -12.60 -7.12
CA ALA A 129 22.48 -11.72 -6.49
C ALA A 129 22.89 -10.64 -7.50
N PRO A 130 22.78 -9.34 -7.15
CA PRO A 130 23.05 -8.27 -8.09
C PRO A 130 24.43 -8.53 -8.68
N ALA A 131 24.49 -8.66 -10.01
CA ALA A 131 25.76 -8.82 -10.70
C ALA A 131 26.66 -7.68 -10.21
N PRO A 132 27.89 -7.95 -9.75
CA PRO A 132 28.74 -6.94 -9.17
C PRO A 132 28.86 -5.79 -10.16
N VAL A 133 28.31 -4.64 -9.78
CA VAL A 133 28.33 -3.43 -10.59
C VAL A 133 29.81 -3.09 -10.75
N GLN A 134 30.36 -3.41 -11.91
CA GLN A 134 31.70 -2.99 -12.28
C GLN A 134 31.61 -1.48 -12.45
N ASN A 135 31.90 -0.76 -11.37
CA ASN A 135 32.19 0.67 -11.40
C ASN A 135 33.43 0.87 -12.27
N SER A 136 33.23 0.89 -13.58
CA SER A 136 34.17 1.49 -14.52
C SER A 136 34.15 2.97 -14.22
N VAL A 137 35.09 3.38 -13.36
CA VAL A 137 35.47 4.77 -13.18
C VAL A 137 36.04 5.23 -14.52
N GLU A 138 35.17 5.66 -15.44
CA GLU A 138 35.58 6.53 -16.53
C GLU A 138 36.05 7.82 -15.87
N THR A 139 37.36 7.93 -15.77
CA THR A 139 38.07 9.13 -15.34
C THR A 139 37.67 10.24 -16.32
N PRO A 140 36.98 11.30 -15.88
CA PRO A 140 36.68 12.42 -16.76
C PRO A 140 38.01 13.05 -17.14
N GLY A 141 38.35 12.97 -18.42
CA GLY A 141 39.43 13.75 -19.00
C GLY A 141 39.18 15.22 -18.67
N ALA A 142 40.18 15.85 -18.04
CA ALA A 142 40.20 17.26 -17.74
C ALA A 142 39.97 18.07 -19.02
N ALA A 143 38.75 18.60 -19.17
CA ALA A 143 38.45 19.63 -20.15
C ALA A 143 38.38 20.97 -19.39
N GLU A 144 39.37 21.80 -19.72
CA GLU A 144 39.64 23.15 -19.28
C GLU A 144 38.40 24.04 -19.31
N ALA A 145 38.15 24.72 -18.20
CA ALA A 145 37.02 25.63 -18.01
C ALA A 145 37.28 26.99 -18.64
N GLU A 146 36.42 27.43 -19.57
CA GLU A 146 36.30 28.85 -19.91
C GLU A 146 35.30 29.54 -18.96
N PRO A 147 35.61 30.76 -18.48
CA PRO A 147 34.77 31.49 -17.55
C PRO A 147 33.69 32.28 -18.30
N GLN A 148 32.42 31.88 -18.18
CA GLN A 148 31.31 32.75 -18.57
C GLN A 148 30.86 33.61 -17.40
N ALA A 149 31.30 34.87 -17.47
CA ALA A 149 30.81 35.99 -16.70
C ALA A 149 29.40 36.39 -17.13
N GLY A 150 28.54 36.64 -16.14
CA GLY A 150 27.61 37.77 -16.19
C GLY A 150 26.19 37.48 -16.63
N TYR A 151 25.30 37.28 -15.65
CA TYR A 151 23.94 37.82 -15.72
C TYR A 151 23.54 38.33 -14.33
N GLU A 152 23.94 39.57 -14.06
CA GLU A 152 23.30 40.42 -13.07
C GLU A 152 22.01 40.99 -13.67
N GLY A 153 20.91 40.93 -12.91
CA GLY A 153 19.84 41.92 -13.04
C GLY A 153 18.45 41.39 -13.42
N ALA A 154 17.52 41.48 -12.46
CA ALA A 154 16.22 42.14 -12.58
C ALA A 154 15.32 41.65 -11.42
N ALA A 155 15.27 42.37 -10.30
CA ALA A 155 14.32 43.46 -10.06
C ALA A 155 12.85 43.01 -10.02
N ARG A 156 12.34 42.91 -8.77
CA ARG A 156 11.07 43.43 -8.25
C ARG A 156 9.86 43.45 -9.21
N ARG A 157 8.76 42.84 -8.77
CA ARG A 157 7.49 43.55 -8.53
C ARG A 157 6.52 42.67 -7.74
N GLY A 158 6.06 43.21 -6.62
CA GLY A 158 5.03 42.59 -5.80
C GLY A 158 3.70 42.53 -6.52
N ARG A 159 2.89 41.53 -6.14
CA ARG A 159 1.46 41.51 -6.39
C ARG A 159 0.74 41.24 -5.07
N LYS A 160 0.44 42.33 -4.35
CA LYS A 160 -0.69 42.37 -3.43
C LYS A 160 -1.95 42.31 -4.29
N GLY A 161 -2.71 41.22 -4.17
CA GLY A 161 -4.00 41.05 -4.82
C GLY A 161 -4.87 40.21 -3.90
N GLY A 162 -5.64 40.89 -3.05
CA GLY A 162 -6.62 40.24 -2.19
C GLY A 162 -7.68 39.53 -3.01
N LYS A 163 -8.25 38.47 -2.42
CA LYS A 163 -9.55 37.96 -2.82
C LYS A 163 -10.47 37.83 -1.60
N PRO A 164 -11.76 38.09 -1.81
CA PRO A 164 -12.75 38.38 -0.79
C PRO A 164 -13.15 37.14 0.02
N SER A 165 -13.42 37.37 1.29
CA SER A 165 -14.06 36.39 2.18
C SER A 165 -15.40 35.93 1.61
N PRO A 166 -15.70 34.63 1.63
CA PRO A 166 -17.03 34.12 1.30
C PRO A 166 -18.07 34.55 2.34
N PRO A 167 -19.34 34.78 1.95
CA PRO A 167 -20.41 35.10 2.88
C PRO A 167 -20.70 33.88 3.78
N ALA A 168 -20.83 34.16 5.09
CA ALA A 168 -21.23 33.20 6.09
C ALA A 168 -22.55 32.51 5.70
N ARG A 169 -22.50 31.19 5.47
CA ARG A 169 -23.71 30.38 5.40
C ARG A 169 -24.29 30.25 6.80
N LYS A 170 -25.58 30.58 6.93
CA LYS A 170 -26.38 30.27 8.12
C LYS A 170 -26.33 28.76 8.40
N PRO A 171 -26.24 28.33 9.66
CA PRO A 171 -26.47 26.93 10.02
C PRO A 171 -27.93 26.58 9.73
N GLU A 172 -28.13 25.72 8.75
CA GLU A 172 -29.42 25.08 8.49
C GLU A 172 -29.56 23.95 9.50
N SER A 173 -30.63 24.00 10.29
CA SER A 173 -30.94 23.03 11.34
C SER A 173 -31.05 21.62 10.75
N PRO A 174 -30.58 20.58 11.46
CA PRO A 174 -30.72 19.20 11.01
C PRO A 174 -32.21 18.81 10.93
N PRO A 175 -32.65 18.12 9.85
CA PRO A 175 -33.95 17.49 9.83
C PRO A 175 -34.01 16.36 10.86
N ALA A 176 -35.20 16.24 11.44
CA ALA A 176 -35.52 15.39 12.58
C ALA A 176 -35.14 13.91 12.39
N THR A 177 -34.71 13.35 13.52
CA THR A 177 -34.80 11.95 13.93
C THR A 177 -35.93 11.19 13.23
N PHE A 178 -35.55 10.24 12.38
CA PHE A 178 -36.35 9.05 12.09
C PHE A 178 -35.94 7.99 13.10
N GLU A 179 -36.61 7.98 14.24
CA GLU A 179 -36.74 6.79 15.05
C GLU A 179 -37.84 5.90 14.44
N ASP A 180 -37.70 4.60 14.66
CA ASP A 180 -38.72 3.56 14.61
C ASP A 180 -38.78 2.59 13.40
N GLU A 181 -38.97 1.33 13.78
CA GLU A 181 -39.33 0.13 12.99
C GLU A 181 -38.31 -0.51 12.03
N ALA A 182 -37.32 -1.23 12.58
CA ALA A 182 -36.80 -2.45 11.93
C ALA A 182 -36.12 -3.43 12.92
N LEU A 183 -36.76 -3.69 14.08
CA LEU A 183 -36.43 -4.86 14.91
C LEU A 183 -37.54 -5.90 14.75
N GLY A 184 -37.36 -6.79 13.79
CA GLY A 184 -38.24 -7.94 13.64
C GLY A 184 -37.74 -8.86 12.54
N LEU A 185 -37.44 -10.10 12.91
CA LEU A 185 -37.19 -11.28 12.06
C LEU A 185 -35.74 -11.54 11.65
N LEU A 186 -34.85 -11.93 12.57
CA LEU A 186 -33.75 -12.89 12.27
C LEU A 186 -33.35 -13.71 13.53
N GLU A 187 -34.31 -14.17 14.33
CA GLU A 187 -34.08 -15.26 15.30
C GLU A 187 -34.78 -16.53 14.80
N SER A 188 -34.14 -17.26 13.87
CA SER A 188 -34.35 -18.70 13.70
C SER A 188 -33.37 -19.29 12.70
N ALA A 189 -32.78 -20.41 13.10
CA ALA A 189 -31.99 -21.36 12.31
C ALA A 189 -30.49 -21.09 12.17
N VAL A 190 -29.73 -21.42 13.22
CA VAL A 190 -28.53 -22.29 13.05
C VAL A 190 -28.27 -23.10 14.34
N GLU A 191 -29.11 -24.12 14.60
CA GLU A 191 -28.71 -25.22 15.49
C GLU A 191 -27.99 -26.28 14.64
N GLY A 192 -26.74 -26.62 15.00
CA GLY A 192 -26.19 -27.94 14.75
C GLY A 192 -25.27 -28.14 13.55
N VAL A 193 -24.21 -27.35 13.40
CA VAL A 193 -23.03 -27.79 12.62
C VAL A 193 -21.87 -28.04 13.57
N ASP A 194 -21.64 -29.32 13.89
CA ASP A 194 -20.43 -29.79 14.55
C ASP A 194 -19.29 -29.76 13.52
N ILE A 195 -18.47 -28.71 13.57
CA ILE A 195 -17.23 -28.62 12.79
C ILE A 195 -16.10 -28.99 13.75
N SER A 196 -15.88 -30.30 13.95
CA SER A 196 -14.64 -30.80 14.55
C SER A 196 -13.46 -30.46 13.61
N PRO A 197 -12.50 -29.62 14.03
CA PRO A 197 -11.35 -29.30 13.19
C PRO A 197 -10.37 -30.47 13.20
N GLU A 198 -10.01 -30.98 12.03
CA GLU A 198 -8.91 -31.94 11.89
C GLU A 198 -7.57 -31.29 12.30
N PRO A 199 -6.74 -31.97 13.11
CA PRO A 199 -5.58 -31.37 13.77
C PRO A 199 -4.34 -31.12 12.88
N GLU A 200 -4.37 -31.39 11.56
CA GLU A 200 -3.16 -31.35 10.73
C GLU A 200 -2.79 -29.97 10.15
N HIS A 201 -3.61 -28.92 10.32
CA HIS A 201 -3.35 -27.60 9.74
C HIS A 201 -2.79 -26.55 10.72
N VAL A 202 -2.57 -26.91 11.99
CA VAL A 202 -2.19 -25.95 13.06
C VAL A 202 -0.76 -25.42 12.94
N ALA A 203 0.11 -26.07 12.14
CA ALA A 203 1.51 -25.66 12.02
C ALA A 203 1.72 -24.42 11.13
N ALA A 204 0.85 -24.17 10.13
CA ALA A 204 1.01 -23.02 9.23
C ALA A 204 0.40 -21.72 9.80
N ALA A 205 -0.58 -21.81 10.70
CA ALA A 205 -1.27 -20.64 11.27
C ALA A 205 -0.41 -19.88 12.30
N ARG A 206 0.60 -20.52 12.90
CA ARG A 206 1.41 -19.89 13.97
C ARG A 206 2.50 -18.94 13.46
N LEU A 207 2.84 -18.94 12.17
CA LEU A 207 3.82 -18.01 11.63
C LEU A 207 3.22 -16.63 11.32
N LEU A 208 1.89 -16.54 11.09
CA LEU A 208 1.19 -15.28 10.83
C LEU A 208 0.70 -14.60 12.13
N ALA A 209 0.35 -15.36 13.17
CA ALA A 209 -0.10 -14.81 14.46
C ALA A 209 1.04 -14.23 15.34
N ALA A 210 2.28 -14.24 14.85
CA ALA A 210 3.44 -13.62 15.51
C ALA A 210 3.98 -12.39 14.75
N LEU A 211 3.27 -11.94 13.70
CA LEU A 211 3.51 -10.70 12.95
C LEU A 211 2.56 -9.59 13.41
#